data_AF-A0A848Y201-F1
#
_entry.id   AF-A0A848Y201-F1
#
_cell.length_a   1.000
_cell.length_b   1.000
_cell.length_c   1.000
_cell.angle_alpha   90.00
_cell.angle_beta   90.00
_cell.angle_gamma   90.00
#
_symmetry.space_group_name_H-M   'P 1'
#
loop_
_entity.id
_entity.type
_entity.pdbx_description
1 polymer ?
#
loop_
_entity_poly.entity_id
_entity_poly.type
_entity_poly.pdbx_seq_one_letter_code
_entity_poly.pdbx_strand_id
1 'polypeptide(L)'
;MSRLPLLLAVLLLTLVSGPLAAAQDTTGTPPPAEPVPAPPTETETPPQPVPIPPEADPEPEAPPVPTPPAAEQEAPPQTEAPLVAPPVQSDTAASPPRATVAPQPQPVEADTVLLPIGPVAAALARIRAAVADSTSLAPEGSLAPMAPALRGIVWEPPDSLHDALDELLAMRRVGARVVRTSVIADTLVLRAGDLLGLAFYQDLPIANLPAPVLLDTLDYATRLLNDALARAQPFASARHFGLTLFSDTSDPRMRPYVEQLTALARERGAPGTQVYYLTRFPESDRAAHL
;
A
#
# COMPACT_ATOMS: atom_id res chain seq x y z
N MET A 1 29.53 7.07 -9.55
CA MET A 1 28.92 6.69 -8.26
C MET A 1 28.16 7.89 -7.72
N SER A 2 26.90 8.06 -8.13
CA SER A 2 26.05 9.14 -7.62
C SER A 2 25.15 8.57 -6.54
N ARG A 3 25.26 9.06 -5.31
CA ARG A 3 24.27 8.78 -4.27
C ARG A 3 23.05 9.68 -4.53
N LEU A 4 21.92 9.09 -4.91
CA LEU A 4 20.67 9.85 -4.91
C LEU A 4 20.29 10.23 -3.46
N PRO A 5 19.67 11.41 -3.24
CA PRO A 5 19.16 11.78 -1.93
C PRO A 5 17.92 10.96 -1.58
N LEU A 6 17.95 10.27 -0.44
CA LEU A 6 16.80 9.59 0.14
C LEU A 6 15.76 10.64 0.56
N LEU A 7 14.73 10.82 -0.25
CA LEU A 7 13.75 11.90 -0.10
C LEU A 7 12.68 11.51 0.93
N LEU A 8 13.05 11.64 2.21
CA LEU A 8 12.24 11.21 3.36
C LEU A 8 11.02 12.13 3.58
N ALA A 9 9.93 11.87 2.87
CA ALA A 9 8.65 12.55 3.08
C ALA A 9 7.91 11.95 4.29
N VAL A 10 7.87 12.71 5.41
CA VAL A 10 7.03 12.36 6.57
C VAL A 10 5.61 12.88 6.32
N LEU A 11 4.68 11.98 5.99
CA LEU A 11 3.27 12.31 5.79
C LEU A 11 2.44 11.85 7.00
N LEU A 12 1.66 12.76 7.61
CA LEU A 12 0.55 12.34 8.47
C LEU A 12 -0.55 11.74 7.58
N LEU A 13 -0.76 10.43 7.67
CA LEU A 13 -1.90 9.75 7.04
C LEU A 13 -3.08 9.69 8.02
N THR A 14 -4.18 10.35 7.69
CA THR A 14 -5.47 10.10 8.33
C THR A 14 -6.09 8.85 7.69
N LEU A 15 -5.81 7.68 8.25
CA LEU A 15 -6.39 6.41 7.82
C LEU A 15 -7.85 6.30 8.31
N VAL A 16 -8.80 6.32 7.38
CA VAL A 16 -10.20 5.96 7.66
C VAL A 16 -10.32 4.43 7.66
N SER A 17 -9.99 3.81 8.78
CA SER A 17 -10.22 2.38 8.99
C SER A 17 -11.68 2.15 9.38
N GLY A 18 -12.45 1.48 8.52
CA GLY A 18 -13.80 1.04 8.85
C GLY A 18 -13.81 0.08 10.05
N PRO A 19 -14.76 0.20 10.99
CA PRO A 19 -14.77 -0.63 12.20
C PRO A 19 -15.11 -2.08 11.87
N LEU A 20 -14.19 -3.00 12.18
CA LEU A 20 -14.46 -4.43 12.13
C LEU A 20 -15.46 -4.78 13.24
N ALA A 21 -16.71 -5.06 12.87
CA ALA A 21 -17.76 -5.47 13.80
C ALA A 21 -17.45 -6.85 14.41
N ALA A 22 -16.76 -6.86 15.54
CA ALA A 22 -16.56 -8.06 16.35
C ALA A 22 -17.88 -8.43 17.04
N ALA A 23 -18.40 -9.62 16.75
CA ALA A 23 -19.53 -10.19 17.49
C ALA A 23 -19.09 -10.46 18.94
N GLN A 24 -19.61 -9.67 19.88
CA GLN A 24 -19.45 -9.94 21.31
C GLN A 24 -20.59 -10.84 21.78
N ASP A 25 -20.24 -12.07 22.14
CA ASP A 25 -21.16 -12.99 22.79
C ASP A 25 -21.28 -12.60 24.27
N THR A 26 -22.47 -12.15 24.69
CA THR A 26 -22.67 -11.53 25.99
C THR A 26 -23.24 -12.50 27.01
N THR A 27 -22.47 -12.88 28.04
CA THR A 27 -23.05 -13.16 29.37
C THR A 27 -22.00 -13.09 30.47
N GLY A 28 -22.21 -12.22 31.46
CA GLY A 28 -21.27 -12.06 32.59
C GLY A 28 -21.43 -10.74 33.34
N THR A 29 -22.64 -10.40 33.77
CA THR A 29 -22.95 -9.16 34.50
C THR A 29 -22.29 -9.14 35.89
N PRO A 30 -21.33 -8.24 36.18
CA PRO A 30 -20.87 -8.00 37.54
C PRO A 30 -21.85 -7.09 38.30
N PRO A 31 -21.88 -7.13 39.65
CA PRO A 31 -22.79 -6.32 40.45
C PRO A 31 -22.48 -4.81 40.38
N PRO A 32 -23.47 -3.93 40.62
CA PRO A 32 -23.28 -2.47 40.54
C PRO A 32 -22.36 -1.96 41.66
N ALA A 33 -21.39 -1.14 41.28
CA ALA A 33 -20.53 -0.41 42.21
C ALA A 33 -21.27 0.80 42.82
N GLU A 34 -20.88 1.20 44.03
CA GLU A 34 -21.45 2.36 44.72
C GLU A 34 -21.23 3.68 43.95
N PRO A 35 -22.19 4.64 44.04
CA PRO A 35 -22.07 5.93 43.39
C PRO A 35 -20.99 6.79 44.06
N VAL A 36 -19.90 7.03 43.34
CA VAL A 36 -18.87 8.00 43.72
C VAL A 36 -19.48 9.42 43.69
N PRO A 37 -19.28 10.26 44.72
CA PRO A 37 -19.81 11.62 44.73
C PRO A 37 -19.21 12.47 43.60
N ALA A 38 -20.06 13.25 42.93
CA ALA A 38 -19.65 14.11 41.83
C ALA A 38 -18.66 15.21 42.30
N PRO A 39 -17.63 15.56 41.51
CA PRO A 39 -16.78 16.70 41.78
C PRO A 39 -17.58 18.02 41.70
N PRO A 40 -17.17 19.08 42.40
CA PRO A 40 -17.85 20.37 42.36
C PRO A 40 -17.79 20.97 40.95
N THR A 41 -18.92 21.50 40.49
CA THR A 41 -19.05 22.21 39.22
C THR A 41 -18.14 23.44 39.19
N GLU A 42 -17.13 23.44 38.33
CA GLU A 42 -16.33 24.64 38.07
C GLU A 42 -17.21 25.67 37.35
N THR A 43 -17.27 26.89 37.90
CA THR A 43 -18.06 27.98 37.35
C THR A 43 -17.46 28.46 36.03
N GLU A 44 -18.06 28.03 34.92
CA GLU A 44 -17.66 28.40 33.58
C GLU A 44 -17.67 29.93 33.42
N THR A 45 -16.47 30.51 33.28
CA THR A 45 -16.31 31.97 33.11
C THR A 45 -16.64 32.33 31.67
N PRO A 46 -17.59 33.26 31.41
CA PRO A 46 -17.99 33.57 30.05
C PRO A 46 -16.80 34.10 29.23
N PRO A 47 -16.63 33.65 27.96
CA PRO A 47 -15.50 34.04 27.14
C PRO A 47 -15.52 35.55 26.88
N GLN A 48 -14.39 36.21 27.10
CA GLN A 48 -14.26 37.63 26.77
C GLN A 48 -14.33 37.83 25.25
N PRO A 49 -15.00 38.90 24.76
CA PRO A 49 -15.12 39.17 23.33
C PRO A 49 -13.73 39.44 22.74
N VAL A 50 -13.34 38.61 21.77
CA VAL A 50 -12.10 38.80 21.00
C VAL A 50 -12.26 40.05 20.12
N PRO A 51 -11.31 41.00 20.14
CA PRO A 51 -11.38 42.18 19.27
C PRO A 51 -11.31 41.75 17.80
N ILE A 52 -12.34 42.11 17.03
CA ILE A 52 -12.40 41.89 15.59
C ILE A 52 -11.30 42.76 14.95
N PRO A 53 -10.36 42.19 14.17
CA PRO A 53 -9.38 42.99 13.44
C PRO A 53 -10.09 43.88 12.41
N PRO A 54 -9.60 45.10 12.15
CA PRO A 54 -10.20 45.98 11.16
C PRO A 54 -10.21 45.33 9.78
N GLU A 55 -11.33 45.47 9.06
CA GLU A 55 -11.46 44.99 7.69
C GLU A 55 -10.36 45.60 6.82
N ALA A 56 -9.62 44.74 6.11
CA ALA A 56 -8.64 45.19 5.12
C ALA A 56 -9.38 45.78 3.91
N ASP A 57 -8.85 46.89 3.37
CA ASP A 57 -9.39 47.51 2.16
C ASP A 57 -9.51 46.49 1.01
N PRO A 58 -10.57 46.57 0.19
CA PRO A 58 -10.80 45.64 -0.90
C PRO A 58 -9.64 45.68 -1.91
N GLU A 59 -9.05 44.52 -2.16
CA GLU A 59 -7.96 44.34 -3.11
C GLU A 59 -8.41 44.73 -4.53
N PRO A 60 -7.62 45.51 -5.30
CA PRO A 60 -8.07 46.05 -6.59
C PRO A 60 -8.35 44.93 -7.61
N GLU A 61 -9.50 45.02 -8.26
CA GLU A 61 -9.98 44.09 -9.29
C GLU A 61 -8.89 43.81 -10.35
N ALA A 62 -8.54 42.53 -10.51
CA ALA A 62 -7.58 42.11 -11.51
C ALA A 62 -8.14 42.37 -12.92
N PRO A 63 -7.33 42.88 -13.88
CA PRO A 63 -7.80 43.19 -15.22
C PRO A 63 -8.27 41.91 -15.96
N PRO A 64 -9.27 42.04 -16.86
CA PRO A 64 -9.87 40.89 -17.53
C PRO A 64 -8.83 40.14 -18.39
N VAL A 65 -8.75 38.82 -18.17
CA VAL A 65 -7.89 37.91 -18.95
C VAL A 65 -8.38 37.89 -20.40
N PRO A 66 -7.50 38.10 -21.40
CA PRO A 66 -7.91 38.09 -22.80
C PRO A 66 -8.36 36.69 -23.23
N THR A 67 -9.56 36.61 -23.81
CA THR A 67 -10.12 35.38 -24.38
C THR A 67 -9.21 34.85 -25.51
N PRO A 68 -8.75 33.59 -25.46
CA PRO A 68 -7.99 33.01 -26.56
C PRO A 68 -8.87 32.88 -27.82
N PRO A 69 -8.33 33.12 -29.03
CA PRO A 69 -9.07 32.96 -30.27
C PRO A 69 -9.47 31.50 -30.48
N ALA A 70 -10.64 31.28 -31.08
CA ALA A 70 -11.14 29.95 -31.39
C ALA A 70 -10.18 29.21 -32.35
N ALA A 71 -9.58 28.13 -31.87
CA ALA A 71 -8.79 27.23 -32.71
C ALA A 71 -9.73 26.45 -33.64
N GLU A 72 -9.36 26.36 -34.91
CA GLU A 72 -10.08 25.58 -35.92
C GLU A 72 -10.20 24.11 -35.52
N GLN A 73 -11.40 23.54 -35.70
CA GLN A 73 -11.61 22.10 -35.57
C GLN A 73 -11.00 21.38 -36.77
N GLU A 74 -9.80 20.84 -36.62
CA GLU A 74 -9.29 19.81 -37.54
C GLU A 74 -10.22 18.59 -37.51
N ALA A 75 -10.60 18.12 -38.69
CA ALA A 75 -11.50 16.98 -38.86
C ALA A 75 -10.79 15.65 -38.51
N PRO A 76 -11.48 14.68 -37.90
CA PRO A 76 -10.88 13.38 -37.59
C PRO A 76 -10.54 12.59 -38.87
N PRO A 77 -9.38 11.90 -38.92
CA PRO A 77 -9.02 11.04 -40.04
C PRO A 77 -9.94 9.82 -40.13
N GLN A 78 -10.15 9.34 -41.36
CA GLN A 78 -11.09 8.25 -41.65
C GLN A 78 -10.57 6.89 -41.18
N THR A 79 -11.48 6.07 -40.64
CA THR A 79 -11.21 4.71 -40.17
C THR A 79 -10.83 3.78 -41.32
N GLU A 80 -9.59 3.30 -41.32
CA GLU A 80 -9.13 2.23 -42.21
C GLU A 80 -9.61 0.86 -41.69
N ALA A 81 -10.24 0.05 -42.54
CA ALA A 81 -10.87 -1.21 -42.16
C ALA A 81 -9.95 -2.42 -42.40
N PRO A 82 -9.77 -3.33 -41.41
CA PRO A 82 -9.07 -4.59 -41.62
C PRO A 82 -9.99 -5.81 -41.43
N LEU A 83 -10.36 -6.52 -42.50
CA LEU A 83 -10.94 -7.87 -42.36
C LEU A 83 -10.82 -8.78 -43.61
N VAL A 84 -9.65 -9.40 -43.80
CA VAL A 84 -9.56 -10.74 -44.43
C VAL A 84 -8.43 -11.52 -43.76
N ALA A 85 -8.76 -12.65 -43.12
CA ALA A 85 -7.80 -13.66 -42.69
C ALA A 85 -8.30 -15.05 -43.17
N PRO A 86 -7.46 -15.86 -43.84
CA PRO A 86 -7.87 -17.18 -44.33
C PRO A 86 -7.73 -18.29 -43.25
N PRO A 87 -8.52 -19.39 -43.33
CA PRO A 87 -8.50 -20.47 -42.35
C PRO A 87 -7.58 -21.64 -42.74
N VAL A 88 -6.42 -21.77 -42.08
CA VAL A 88 -5.39 -22.82 -42.32
C VAL A 88 -4.63 -23.03 -40.99
N GLN A 89 -4.43 -24.20 -40.39
CA GLN A 89 -4.88 -25.59 -40.64
C GLN A 89 -4.92 -26.39 -39.32
N SER A 90 -5.54 -27.57 -39.29
CA SER A 90 -5.29 -28.61 -38.27
C SER A 90 -4.35 -29.66 -38.86
N ASP A 91 -3.30 -30.07 -38.14
CA ASP A 91 -2.54 -31.27 -38.54
C ASP A 91 -2.06 -32.11 -37.33
N THR A 92 -1.97 -33.41 -37.57
CA THR A 92 -1.82 -34.47 -36.56
C THR A 92 -0.51 -35.21 -36.77
N ALA A 93 0.39 -35.21 -35.78
CA ALA A 93 1.54 -36.10 -35.77
C ALA A 93 1.98 -36.47 -34.34
N ALA A 94 1.50 -37.60 -33.85
CA ALA A 94 2.10 -38.25 -32.69
C ALA A 94 3.49 -38.80 -33.06
N SER A 95 4.51 -38.51 -32.26
CA SER A 95 5.84 -39.13 -32.36
C SER A 95 6.15 -39.94 -31.09
N PRO A 96 6.69 -41.17 -31.21
CA PRO A 96 6.98 -42.02 -30.07
C PRO A 96 8.25 -41.58 -29.31
N PRO A 97 8.38 -41.93 -28.02
CA PRO A 97 9.53 -41.56 -27.21
C PRO A 97 10.81 -42.31 -27.64
N ARG A 98 11.90 -41.58 -27.87
CA ARG A 98 13.25 -42.17 -27.96
C ARG A 98 13.76 -42.49 -26.56
N ALA A 99 14.09 -43.75 -26.32
CA ALA A 99 14.86 -44.16 -25.16
C ALA A 99 16.29 -43.59 -25.26
N THR A 100 16.62 -42.65 -24.38
CA THR A 100 17.99 -42.12 -24.24
C THR A 100 18.68 -42.82 -23.08
N VAL A 101 19.88 -43.34 -23.34
CA VAL A 101 20.71 -44.10 -22.42
C VAL A 101 21.06 -43.29 -21.18
N ALA A 102 20.93 -43.90 -19.99
CA ALA A 102 21.37 -43.29 -18.73
C ALA A 102 22.91 -43.18 -18.68
N PRO A 103 23.49 -41.99 -18.51
CA PRO A 103 24.93 -41.84 -18.28
C PRO A 103 25.30 -42.37 -16.89
N GLN A 104 26.42 -43.10 -16.78
CA GLN A 104 26.92 -43.58 -15.49
C GLN A 104 27.42 -42.41 -14.62
N PRO A 105 27.22 -42.46 -13.29
CA PRO A 105 27.76 -41.46 -12.39
C PRO A 105 29.29 -41.60 -12.28
N GLN A 106 30.01 -40.62 -12.82
CA GLN A 106 31.43 -40.42 -12.49
C GLN A 106 31.54 -39.90 -11.05
N PRO A 107 32.49 -40.39 -10.23
CA PRO A 107 32.71 -39.85 -8.89
C PRO A 107 33.37 -38.48 -9.02
N VAL A 108 32.58 -37.42 -8.85
CA VAL A 108 33.10 -36.04 -8.85
C VAL A 108 33.81 -35.81 -7.51
N GLU A 109 35.11 -35.49 -7.56
CA GLU A 109 35.84 -35.07 -6.37
C GLU A 109 35.17 -33.81 -5.79
N ALA A 110 34.89 -33.83 -4.49
CA ALA A 110 34.17 -32.77 -3.79
C ALA A 110 35.09 -31.58 -3.49
N ASP A 111 35.60 -30.96 -4.55
CA ASP A 111 36.30 -29.68 -4.45
C ASP A 111 35.30 -28.65 -3.93
N THR A 112 35.42 -28.31 -2.66
CA THR A 112 34.43 -27.50 -1.93
C THR A 112 34.64 -26.04 -2.29
N VAL A 113 34.22 -25.68 -3.50
CA VAL A 113 34.14 -24.31 -3.97
C VAL A 113 33.18 -23.58 -3.04
N LEU A 114 33.74 -22.78 -2.12
CA LEU A 114 32.99 -21.72 -1.45
C LEU A 114 32.53 -20.73 -2.53
N LEU A 115 31.36 -21.01 -3.10
CA LEU A 115 30.69 -20.06 -3.99
C LEU A 115 30.52 -18.75 -3.22
N PRO A 116 30.93 -17.60 -3.80
CA PRO A 116 30.75 -16.32 -3.14
C PRO A 116 29.25 -16.14 -2.88
N ILE A 117 28.90 -16.05 -1.59
CA ILE A 117 27.52 -15.88 -1.13
C ILE A 117 27.01 -14.59 -1.77
N GLY A 118 26.12 -14.71 -2.75
CA GLY A 118 25.72 -13.60 -3.61
C GLY A 118 25.18 -12.40 -2.82
N PRO A 119 25.21 -11.18 -3.39
CA PRO A 119 24.91 -9.94 -2.65
C PRO A 119 23.55 -9.96 -1.95
N VAL A 120 22.53 -10.60 -2.55
CA VAL A 120 21.20 -10.81 -1.95
C VAL A 120 21.25 -11.69 -0.69
N ALA A 121 22.00 -12.79 -0.73
CA ALA A 121 22.15 -13.69 0.41
C ALA A 121 22.98 -13.04 1.53
N ALA A 122 23.97 -12.21 1.18
CA ALA A 122 24.70 -11.38 2.14
C ALA A 122 23.77 -10.34 2.82
N ALA A 123 22.89 -9.67 2.06
CA ALA A 123 21.92 -8.72 2.63
C ALA A 123 20.90 -9.40 3.56
N LEU A 124 20.36 -10.55 3.18
CA LEU A 124 19.48 -11.35 4.05
C LEU A 124 20.22 -11.85 5.31
N ALA A 125 21.51 -12.18 5.22
CA ALA A 125 22.33 -12.51 6.39
C ALA A 125 22.52 -11.30 7.31
N ARG A 126 22.75 -10.09 6.77
CA ARG A 126 22.80 -8.83 7.55
C ARG A 126 21.49 -8.57 8.29
N ILE A 127 20.34 -8.75 7.62
CA ILE A 127 19.01 -8.61 8.24
C ILE A 127 18.83 -9.59 9.41
N ARG A 128 19.14 -10.88 9.21
CA ARG A 128 19.04 -11.89 10.28
C ARG A 128 19.97 -11.58 11.46
N ALA A 129 21.20 -11.15 11.19
CA ALA A 129 22.15 -10.77 12.22
C ALA A 129 21.66 -9.55 13.02
N ALA A 130 21.12 -8.52 12.36
CA ALA A 130 20.55 -7.36 13.02
C ALA A 130 19.29 -7.70 13.84
N VAL A 131 18.47 -8.66 13.42
CA VAL A 131 17.30 -9.12 14.20
C VAL A 131 17.75 -9.91 15.44
N ALA A 132 18.78 -10.75 15.32
CA ALA A 132 19.37 -11.48 16.45
C ALA A 132 20.02 -10.52 17.47
N ASP A 133 20.71 -9.48 17.00
CA ASP A 133 21.14 -8.34 17.81
C ASP A 133 19.99 -7.35 18.01
N SER A 134 18.97 -7.76 18.78
CA SER A 134 17.79 -6.93 19.03
C SER A 134 18.12 -5.55 19.66
N THR A 135 19.28 -5.42 20.30
CA THR A 135 19.85 -4.14 20.76
C THR A 135 20.20 -3.20 19.60
N SER A 136 20.67 -3.70 18.46
CA SER A 136 20.92 -2.92 17.23
C SER A 136 19.63 -2.41 16.53
N LEU A 137 18.45 -2.92 16.87
CA LEU A 137 17.16 -2.50 16.27
C LEU A 137 16.26 -1.71 17.24
N ALA A 138 16.68 -1.57 18.49
CA ALA A 138 16.13 -0.58 19.39
C ALA A 138 16.64 0.81 18.96
N PRO A 139 15.77 1.86 18.94
CA PRO A 139 16.27 3.23 18.81
C PRO A 139 17.19 3.53 20.01
N GLU A 140 18.43 3.97 19.77
CA GLU A 140 19.31 4.40 20.86
C GLU A 140 18.73 5.67 21.51
N GLY A 141 18.09 5.49 22.65
CA GLY A 141 17.48 6.54 23.43
C GLY A 141 16.44 5.98 24.39
N SER A 142 16.40 6.50 25.62
CA SER A 142 15.36 6.16 26.60
C SER A 142 14.01 6.70 26.11
N LEU A 143 13.27 5.86 25.39
CA LEU A 143 11.89 6.16 25.01
C LEU A 143 10.98 5.81 26.17
N ALA A 144 10.49 6.85 26.85
CA ALA A 144 9.23 6.77 27.59
C ALA A 144 8.13 6.15 26.70
N PRO A 145 7.06 5.54 27.25
CA PRO A 145 5.97 4.97 26.46
C PRO A 145 5.29 6.06 25.62
N MET A 146 5.76 6.24 24.38
CA MET A 146 5.21 7.21 23.44
C MET A 146 3.86 6.72 22.94
N ALA A 147 2.91 7.66 22.84
CA ALA A 147 1.61 7.42 22.22
C ALA A 147 1.77 6.88 20.78
N PRO A 148 0.80 6.08 20.27
CA PRO A 148 0.96 5.22 19.09
C PRO A 148 0.94 5.95 17.72
N ALA A 149 1.51 7.15 17.62
CA ALA A 149 1.64 7.89 16.37
C ALA A 149 2.68 7.20 15.44
N LEU A 150 2.21 6.68 14.31
CA LEU A 150 3.00 5.90 13.35
C LEU A 150 4.25 6.65 12.86
N ARG A 151 5.43 6.03 13.02
CA ARG A 151 6.59 6.29 12.13
C ARG A 151 6.41 5.48 10.84
N GLY A 152 5.50 5.96 9.99
CA GLY A 152 5.31 5.47 8.62
C GLY A 152 6.31 6.13 7.66
N ILE A 153 6.78 5.37 6.67
CA ILE A 153 7.61 5.87 5.56
C ILE A 153 6.89 5.58 4.25
N VAL A 154 6.86 6.54 3.33
CA VAL A 154 6.50 6.29 1.92
C VAL A 154 7.78 5.90 1.18
N TRP A 155 7.74 4.77 0.48
CA TRP A 155 8.90 4.15 -0.16
C TRP A 155 8.56 3.64 -1.56
N GLU A 156 9.32 4.07 -2.56
CA GLU A 156 9.35 3.39 -3.86
C GLU A 156 10.53 2.42 -3.84
N PRO A 157 10.33 1.10 -4.05
CA PRO A 157 11.42 0.14 -3.99
C PRO A 157 12.42 0.38 -5.14
N PRO A 158 13.74 0.42 -4.88
CA PRO A 158 14.72 0.51 -5.95
C PRO A 158 14.73 -0.79 -6.78
N ASP A 159 15.02 -0.69 -8.08
CA ASP A 159 15.08 -1.82 -9.03
C ASP A 159 16.03 -2.95 -8.58
N SER A 160 17.03 -2.59 -7.77
CA SER A 160 18.02 -3.49 -7.20
C SER A 160 17.52 -4.09 -5.89
N LEU A 161 17.24 -5.40 -5.91
CA LEU A 161 16.89 -6.17 -4.71
C LEU A 161 17.90 -6.01 -3.57
N HIS A 162 19.19 -5.85 -3.87
CA HIS A 162 20.21 -5.65 -2.84
C HIS A 162 20.00 -4.34 -2.09
N ASP A 163 19.78 -3.26 -2.84
CA ASP A 163 19.60 -1.93 -2.29
C ASP A 163 18.26 -1.82 -1.55
N ALA A 164 17.21 -2.48 -2.07
CA ALA A 164 15.90 -2.57 -1.40
C ALA A 164 16.01 -3.23 0.00
N LEU A 165 16.80 -4.30 0.13
CA LEU A 165 17.02 -4.99 1.41
C LEU A 165 17.81 -4.14 2.41
N ASP A 166 18.83 -3.41 1.95
CA ASP A 166 19.60 -2.51 2.81
C ASP A 166 18.81 -1.26 3.21
N GLU A 167 17.95 -0.73 2.33
CA GLU A 167 17.03 0.36 2.65
C GLU A 167 15.99 -0.03 3.71
N LEU A 168 15.36 -1.22 3.60
CA LEU A 168 14.44 -1.71 4.63
C LEU A 168 15.12 -1.86 6.01
N LEU A 169 16.38 -2.33 6.03
CA LEU A 169 17.18 -2.40 7.25
C LEU A 169 17.48 -0.99 7.82
N ALA A 170 17.78 -0.01 6.96
CA ALA A 170 17.98 1.38 7.37
C ALA A 170 16.69 2.01 7.93
N MET A 171 15.54 1.80 7.28
CA MET A 171 14.22 2.22 7.77
C MET A 171 13.93 1.65 9.16
N ARG A 172 14.17 0.34 9.35
CA ARG A 172 13.94 -0.29 10.66
C ARG A 172 14.80 0.33 11.76
N ARG A 173 16.07 0.64 11.47
CA ARG A 173 17.02 1.29 12.40
C ARG A 173 16.60 2.70 12.82
N VAL A 174 16.00 3.50 11.94
CA VAL A 174 15.43 4.82 12.31
C VAL A 174 14.08 4.74 13.04
N GLY A 175 13.63 3.52 13.36
CA GLY A 175 12.41 3.26 14.12
C GLY A 175 11.16 3.12 13.27
N ALA A 176 11.26 2.98 11.94
CA ALA A 176 10.09 2.71 11.11
C ALA A 176 9.43 1.38 11.47
N ARG A 177 8.10 1.34 11.38
CA ARG A 177 7.28 0.14 11.61
C ARG A 177 6.29 -0.12 10.48
N VAL A 178 5.96 0.92 9.71
CA VAL A 178 5.03 0.89 8.59
C VAL A 178 5.72 1.46 7.37
N VAL A 179 5.59 0.78 6.22
CA VAL A 179 6.13 1.23 4.94
C VAL A 179 5.00 1.19 3.91
N ARG A 180 4.64 2.36 3.38
CA ARG A 180 3.65 2.50 2.30
C ARG A 180 4.36 2.59 0.97
N THR A 181 3.92 1.80 -0.01
CA THR A 181 4.71 1.49 -1.21
C THR A 181 3.82 0.96 -2.33
N SER A 182 4.35 0.83 -3.54
CA SER A 182 3.71 0.14 -4.66
C SER A 182 3.59 -1.37 -4.38
N VAL A 183 2.86 -2.13 -5.21
CA VAL A 183 2.74 -3.59 -5.02
C VAL A 183 4.12 -4.26 -5.17
N ILE A 184 4.62 -4.85 -4.09
CA ILE A 184 5.96 -5.47 -4.04
C ILE A 184 5.93 -6.77 -4.83
N ALA A 185 6.68 -6.80 -5.94
CA ALA A 185 6.78 -7.98 -6.78
C ALA A 185 7.71 -9.08 -6.20
N ASP A 186 8.76 -8.70 -5.46
CA ASP A 186 9.77 -9.64 -4.98
C ASP A 186 9.46 -10.22 -3.58
N THR A 187 9.34 -11.54 -3.51
CA THR A 187 9.03 -12.26 -2.27
C THR A 187 10.14 -12.23 -1.21
N LEU A 188 11.39 -11.92 -1.58
CA LEU A 188 12.49 -11.74 -0.64
C LEU A 188 12.39 -10.39 0.09
N VAL A 189 11.83 -9.37 -0.56
CA VAL A 189 11.50 -8.07 0.09
C VAL A 189 10.37 -8.26 1.09
N LEU A 190 9.31 -9.02 0.74
CA LEU A 190 8.24 -9.37 1.67
C LEU A 190 8.76 -10.19 2.87
N ARG A 191 9.61 -11.19 2.63
CA ARG A 191 10.28 -11.97 3.68
C ARG A 191 11.18 -11.10 4.57
N ALA A 192 11.82 -10.08 4.02
CA ALA A 192 12.62 -9.12 4.80
C ALA A 192 11.73 -8.26 5.71
N GLY A 193 10.56 -7.84 5.24
CA GLY A 193 9.56 -7.15 6.07
C GLY A 193 9.11 -8.00 7.27
N ASP A 194 8.81 -9.28 7.06
CA ASP A 194 8.47 -10.22 8.13
C ASP A 194 9.60 -10.32 9.18
N LEU A 195 10.85 -10.50 8.73
CA LEU A 195 12.01 -10.60 9.63
C LEU A 195 12.26 -9.31 10.40
N LEU A 196 12.09 -8.14 9.77
CA LEU A 196 12.30 -6.83 10.38
C LEU A 196 11.10 -6.36 11.21
N GLY A 197 9.97 -7.08 11.20
CA GLY A 197 8.72 -6.64 11.84
C GLY A 197 8.23 -5.31 11.26
N LEU A 198 8.20 -5.19 9.93
CA LEU A 198 7.62 -4.07 9.19
C LEU A 198 6.26 -4.48 8.63
N ALA A 199 5.29 -3.56 8.62
CA ALA A 199 4.02 -3.74 7.92
C ALA A 199 4.04 -2.96 6.59
N PHE A 200 3.81 -3.67 5.48
CA PHE A 200 3.66 -3.08 4.17
C PHE A 200 2.22 -2.67 3.89
N TYR A 201 2.07 -1.45 3.40
CA TYR A 201 0.83 -0.84 2.91
C TYR A 201 1.00 -0.67 1.40
N GLN A 202 0.50 -1.65 0.64
CA GLN A 202 0.76 -1.80 -0.79
C GLN A 202 -0.37 -1.17 -1.61
N ASP A 203 -0.08 -0.08 -2.30
CA ASP A 203 -1.06 0.62 -3.13
C ASP A 203 -1.15 -0.01 -4.52
N LEU A 204 -2.38 -0.25 -5.00
CA LEU A 204 -2.64 -0.49 -6.42
C LEU A 204 -2.34 0.80 -7.22
N PRO A 205 -1.80 0.70 -8.45
CA PRO A 205 -1.48 1.83 -9.33
C PRO A 205 -2.74 2.47 -9.96
N ILE A 206 -3.72 2.82 -9.12
CA ILE A 206 -5.03 3.34 -9.54
C ILE A 206 -5.29 4.64 -8.78
N ALA A 207 -5.05 5.78 -9.42
CA ALA A 207 -4.98 7.07 -8.74
C ALA A 207 -5.62 8.22 -9.53
N ASN A 208 -6.19 9.20 -8.80
CA ASN A 208 -6.76 10.43 -9.34
C ASN A 208 -7.89 10.22 -10.39
N LEU A 209 -8.65 9.13 -10.28
CA LEU A 209 -9.72 8.82 -11.23
C LEU A 209 -11.09 9.33 -10.74
N PRO A 210 -11.97 9.81 -11.63
CA PRO A 210 -13.37 10.06 -11.30
C PRO A 210 -14.14 8.73 -11.17
N ALA A 211 -15.20 8.72 -10.36
CA ALA A 211 -15.92 7.48 -10.02
C ALA A 211 -16.42 6.64 -11.22
N PRO A 212 -16.91 7.20 -12.34
CA PRO A 212 -17.29 6.39 -13.51
C PRO A 212 -16.11 5.61 -14.10
N VAL A 213 -14.95 6.25 -14.24
CA VAL A 213 -13.74 5.61 -14.81
C VAL A 213 -13.19 4.54 -13.87
N LEU A 214 -13.37 4.68 -12.55
CA LEU A 214 -13.03 3.61 -11.61
C LEU A 214 -13.83 2.33 -11.86
N LEU A 215 -15.14 2.43 -12.12
CA LEU A 215 -15.97 1.28 -12.47
C LEU A 215 -15.47 0.61 -13.74
N ASP A 216 -15.11 1.39 -14.77
CA ASP A 216 -14.54 0.87 -16.02
C ASP A 216 -13.18 0.16 -15.80
N THR A 217 -12.41 0.55 -14.77
CA THR A 217 -11.15 -0.11 -14.40
C THR A 217 -11.29 -1.32 -13.45
N LEU A 218 -12.50 -1.66 -13.00
CA LEU A 218 -12.70 -2.67 -11.95
C LEU A 218 -12.13 -4.05 -12.29
N ASP A 219 -12.28 -4.51 -13.54
CA ASP A 219 -11.72 -5.78 -14.00
C ASP A 219 -10.19 -5.82 -13.92
N TYR A 220 -9.54 -4.67 -14.20
CA TYR A 220 -8.09 -4.53 -14.09
C TYR A 220 -7.64 -4.50 -12.62
N ALA A 221 -8.33 -3.72 -11.77
CA ALA A 221 -8.09 -3.66 -10.34
C ALA A 221 -8.25 -5.04 -9.67
N THR A 222 -9.27 -5.80 -10.07
CA THR A 222 -9.56 -7.16 -9.61
C THR A 222 -8.41 -8.12 -9.88
N ARG A 223 -7.84 -8.09 -11.10
CA ARG A 223 -6.67 -8.90 -11.45
C ARG A 223 -5.45 -8.53 -10.61
N LEU A 224 -5.11 -7.25 -10.55
CA LEU A 224 -3.97 -6.76 -9.77
C LEU A 224 -4.08 -7.14 -8.29
N LEU A 225 -5.24 -6.94 -7.68
CA LEU A 225 -5.46 -7.26 -6.27
C LEU A 225 -5.37 -8.77 -6.04
N ASN A 226 -5.97 -9.60 -6.92
CA ASN A 226 -5.88 -11.05 -6.81
C ASN A 226 -4.43 -11.56 -6.86
N ASP A 227 -3.62 -11.03 -7.80
CA ASP A 227 -2.21 -11.42 -7.94
C ASP A 227 -1.36 -10.93 -6.75
N ALA A 228 -1.68 -9.76 -6.19
CA ALA A 228 -1.04 -9.23 -5.00
C ALA A 228 -1.37 -10.05 -3.75
N LEU A 229 -2.65 -10.42 -3.56
CA LEU A 229 -3.11 -11.27 -2.45
C LEU A 229 -2.49 -12.67 -2.50
N ALA A 230 -2.47 -13.30 -3.68
CA ALA A 230 -1.87 -14.62 -3.87
C ALA A 230 -0.36 -14.63 -3.53
N ARG A 231 0.37 -13.59 -3.94
CA ARG A 231 1.80 -13.40 -3.63
C ARG A 231 2.06 -13.11 -2.15
N ALA A 232 1.18 -12.33 -1.53
CA ALA A 232 1.28 -11.92 -0.13
C ALA A 232 0.89 -13.00 0.88
N GLN A 233 0.21 -14.07 0.44
CA GLN A 233 -0.39 -15.09 1.31
C GLN A 233 0.53 -15.57 2.46
N PRO A 234 1.82 -15.95 2.23
CA PRO A 234 2.66 -16.47 3.31
C PRO A 234 3.36 -15.40 4.15
N PHE A 235 3.21 -14.10 3.86
CA PHE A 235 3.99 -13.01 4.47
C PHE A 235 3.16 -12.11 5.38
N ALA A 236 3.43 -12.13 6.69
CA ALA A 236 2.64 -11.38 7.68
C ALA A 236 2.76 -9.85 7.55
N SER A 237 3.87 -9.36 7.00
CA SER A 237 4.10 -7.95 6.65
C SER A 237 3.17 -7.46 5.53
N ALA A 238 2.76 -8.33 4.62
CA ALA A 238 1.98 -8.00 3.42
C ALA A 238 0.47 -8.19 3.68
N ARG A 239 -0.13 -7.33 4.49
CA ARG A 239 -1.54 -7.44 4.88
C ARG A 239 -2.42 -6.23 4.59
N HIS A 240 -1.87 -5.10 4.15
CA HIS A 240 -2.65 -3.89 3.91
C HIS A 240 -2.56 -3.49 2.43
N PHE A 241 -3.71 -3.31 1.78
CA PHE A 241 -3.79 -2.99 0.35
C PHE A 241 -4.60 -1.73 0.06
N GLY A 242 -3.99 -0.77 -0.64
CA GLY A 242 -4.62 0.47 -1.09
C GLY A 242 -5.36 0.26 -2.42
N LEU A 243 -6.69 0.28 -2.40
CA LEU A 243 -7.54 -0.01 -3.56
C LEU A 243 -7.55 1.11 -4.60
N THR A 244 -7.41 2.36 -4.15
CA THR A 244 -7.26 3.54 -5.01
C THR A 244 -6.72 4.74 -4.22
N LEU A 245 -6.01 5.65 -4.90
CA LEU A 245 -5.36 6.82 -4.32
C LEU A 245 -5.92 8.14 -4.88
N PHE A 246 -6.46 8.98 -4.00
CA PHE A 246 -6.91 10.35 -4.32
C PHE A 246 -7.97 10.44 -5.43
N SER A 247 -8.71 9.36 -5.65
CA SER A 247 -9.85 9.31 -6.57
C SER A 247 -11.11 9.92 -5.95
N ASP A 248 -12.13 10.17 -6.75
CA ASP A 248 -13.38 10.80 -6.30
C ASP A 248 -14.26 9.85 -5.48
N THR A 249 -14.11 9.91 -4.15
CA THR A 249 -14.96 9.16 -3.20
C THR A 249 -16.22 9.93 -2.79
N SER A 250 -16.42 11.15 -3.28
CA SER A 250 -17.63 11.96 -3.00
C SER A 250 -18.84 11.51 -3.82
N ASP A 251 -18.60 10.83 -4.94
CA ASP A 251 -19.62 10.24 -5.80
C ASP A 251 -20.01 8.82 -5.32
N PRO A 252 -21.29 8.56 -4.98
CA PRO A 252 -21.75 7.24 -4.54
C PRO A 252 -21.56 6.14 -5.60
N ARG A 253 -21.35 6.47 -6.88
CA ARG A 253 -21.02 5.51 -7.94
C ARG A 253 -19.68 4.81 -7.75
N MET A 254 -18.78 5.32 -6.90
CA MET A 254 -17.55 4.60 -6.53
C MET A 254 -17.86 3.33 -5.72
N ARG A 255 -18.98 3.28 -4.97
CA ARG A 255 -19.21 2.24 -3.96
C ARG A 255 -19.07 0.80 -4.48
N PRO A 256 -19.63 0.39 -5.64
CA PRO A 256 -19.49 -0.96 -6.15
C PRO A 256 -18.04 -1.38 -6.45
N TYR A 257 -17.13 -0.43 -6.73
CA TYR A 257 -15.70 -0.70 -6.92
C TYR A 257 -15.05 -1.09 -5.58
N VAL A 258 -15.29 -0.29 -4.53
CA VAL A 258 -14.72 -0.54 -3.19
C VAL A 258 -15.33 -1.79 -2.57
N GLU A 259 -16.64 -2.00 -2.68
CA GLU A 259 -17.34 -3.19 -2.18
C GLU A 259 -16.79 -4.49 -2.78
N GLN A 260 -16.65 -4.56 -4.12
CA GLN A 260 -16.20 -5.78 -4.79
C GLN A 260 -14.74 -6.12 -4.49
N LEU A 261 -13.85 -5.13 -4.49
CA LEU A 261 -12.44 -5.36 -4.14
C LEU A 261 -12.26 -5.69 -2.64
N THR A 262 -13.09 -5.10 -1.77
CA THR A 262 -13.12 -5.45 -0.34
C THR A 262 -13.62 -6.88 -0.13
N ALA A 263 -14.67 -7.31 -0.84
CA ALA A 263 -15.17 -8.68 -0.81
C ALA A 263 -14.10 -9.67 -1.30
N LEU A 264 -13.42 -9.38 -2.41
CA LEU A 264 -12.31 -10.17 -2.94
C LEU A 264 -11.16 -10.32 -1.92
N ALA A 265 -10.79 -9.24 -1.24
CA ALA A 265 -9.76 -9.28 -0.20
C ALA A 265 -10.18 -10.06 1.06
N ARG A 266 -11.48 -10.05 1.41
CA ARG A 266 -12.04 -10.90 2.48
C ARG A 266 -12.11 -12.38 2.09
N GLU A 267 -12.40 -12.68 0.83
CA GLU A 267 -12.48 -14.06 0.30
C GLU A 267 -11.10 -14.71 0.15
N ARG A 268 -10.13 -13.98 -0.41
CA ARG A 268 -8.84 -14.53 -0.88
C ARG A 268 -7.62 -14.06 -0.08
N GLY A 269 -7.79 -13.05 0.77
CA GLY A 269 -6.73 -12.59 1.65
C GLY A 269 -6.40 -13.62 2.73
N ALA A 270 -5.15 -13.65 3.15
CA ALA A 270 -4.76 -14.36 4.36
C ALA A 270 -5.40 -13.70 5.61
N PRO A 271 -5.50 -14.43 6.74
CA PRO A 271 -6.03 -13.85 7.98
C PRO A 271 -5.30 -12.55 8.36
N GLY A 272 -6.09 -11.54 8.75
CA GLY A 272 -5.61 -10.19 9.05
C GLY A 272 -5.41 -9.28 7.84
N THR A 273 -5.73 -9.72 6.61
CA THR A 273 -5.75 -8.82 5.45
C THR A 273 -6.77 -7.70 5.63
N GLN A 274 -6.34 -6.47 5.34
CA GLN A 274 -7.11 -5.24 5.37
C GLN A 274 -6.97 -4.51 4.03
N VAL A 275 -8.00 -3.76 3.68
CA VAL A 275 -8.00 -2.86 2.52
C VAL A 275 -8.29 -1.43 2.98
N TYR A 276 -7.77 -0.47 2.24
CA TYR A 276 -8.03 0.96 2.44
C TYR A 276 -8.10 1.65 1.07
N TYR A 277 -8.50 2.91 1.06
CA TYR A 277 -8.31 3.82 -0.06
C TYR A 277 -7.92 5.19 0.52
N LEU A 278 -7.37 6.07 -0.31
CA LEU A 278 -7.11 7.46 0.10
C LEU A 278 -8.04 8.41 -0.64
N THR A 279 -8.68 9.30 0.10
CA THR A 279 -9.59 10.32 -0.45
C THR A 279 -8.99 11.73 -0.33
N ARG A 280 -9.38 12.62 -1.24
CA ARG A 280 -9.22 14.08 -1.08
C ARG A 280 -10.49 14.75 -0.52
N PHE A 281 -11.53 13.96 -0.26
CA PHE A 281 -12.89 14.41 0.02
C PHE A 281 -13.41 13.90 1.39
N PRO A 282 -12.63 13.94 2.50
CA PRO A 282 -13.01 13.25 3.74
C PRO A 282 -14.34 13.73 4.34
N GLU A 283 -14.71 15.00 4.17
CA GLU A 283 -15.99 15.56 4.65
C GLU A 283 -17.20 15.13 3.82
N SER A 284 -16.98 14.61 2.61
CA SER A 284 -18.04 14.23 1.67
C SER A 284 -17.95 12.77 1.20
N ASP A 285 -17.09 11.97 1.82
CA ASP A 285 -16.83 10.59 1.46
C ASP A 285 -18.10 9.72 1.52
N ARG A 286 -18.53 9.19 0.38
CA ARG A 286 -19.71 8.31 0.23
C ARG A 286 -19.33 6.84 0.13
N ALA A 287 -18.03 6.51 0.13
CA ALA A 287 -17.49 5.16 0.09
C ALA A 287 -17.19 4.60 1.49
N ALA A 288 -17.03 5.44 2.52
CA ALA A 288 -16.61 5.03 3.87
C ALA A 288 -17.64 4.23 4.69
N HIS A 289 -18.89 4.12 4.24
CA HIS A 289 -20.00 3.51 4.99
C HIS A 289 -20.12 1.99 4.73
N LEU A 290 -19.02 1.24 4.83
CA LEU A 290 -18.90 -0.21 4.53
C LEU A 290 -18.41 -1.07 5.71
#